data_AF-A0A967GHZ4-F1
#
_entry.id   AF-A0A967GHZ4-F1
#
_cell.length_a   1.000
_cell.length_b   1.000
_cell.length_c   1.000
_cell.angle_alpha   90.00
_cell.angle_beta   90.00
_cell.angle_gamma   90.00
#
_symmetry.space_group_name_H-M   'P 1'
#
loop_
_entity.id
_entity.type
_entity.pdbx_description
1 polymer ?
#
loop_
_entity_poly.entity_id
_entity_poly.type
_entity_poly.pdbx_seq_one_letter_code
_entity_poly.pdbx_strand_id
1 'polypeptide(L)'
;MNSPRPNRLGNISVNYVEVMARTLRRLGLDPAPWLARYRVSRRLLTTPGARISIPRFMRMGHAAIQMTGDPALGLDFGHNTRITDLGMAGMAAASAPTLGTALETLVRYERLMSTNSRGQSRIERTGDGGVNAVFYSISPYNRYNCFVVDSILAGWIAFLRELGGPAPSPRYVTIEYP
;
A
#
# COMPACT_ATOMS: atom_id res chain seq x y z
N MET A 1 -30.82 7.84 -16.65
CA MET A 1 -29.51 7.18 -16.42
C MET A 1 -28.90 7.78 -15.16
N ASN A 2 -28.82 7.01 -14.05
CA ASN A 2 -28.20 7.49 -12.82
C ASN A 2 -26.68 7.53 -12.98
N SER A 3 -26.11 8.73 -13.14
CA SER A 3 -24.66 8.92 -13.03
C SER A 3 -24.20 8.42 -11.66
N PRO A 4 -23.18 7.54 -11.59
CA PRO A 4 -22.69 7.05 -10.30
C PRO A 4 -22.18 8.23 -9.48
N ARG A 5 -22.61 8.32 -8.21
CA ARG A 5 -22.18 9.36 -7.27
C ARG A 5 -20.65 9.46 -7.30
N PRO A 6 -20.06 10.67 -7.37
CA PRO A 6 -18.60 10.82 -7.40
C PRO A 6 -18.01 10.14 -6.16
N ASN A 7 -17.06 9.25 -6.38
CA ASN A 7 -16.40 8.50 -5.32
C ASN A 7 -15.48 9.44 -4.53
N ARG A 8 -16.04 10.07 -3.48
CA ARG A 8 -15.36 11.03 -2.61
C ARG A 8 -14.16 10.48 -1.85
N LEU A 9 -14.01 9.16 -1.77
CA LEU A 9 -12.90 8.51 -1.07
C LEU A 9 -11.68 8.27 -1.96
N GLY A 10 -11.81 8.38 -3.29
CA GLY A 10 -10.71 8.19 -4.23
C GLY A 10 -10.53 6.73 -4.69
N ASN A 11 -9.41 6.45 -5.33
CA ASN A 11 -9.16 5.19 -6.05
C ASN A 11 -7.70 4.72 -5.92
N ILE A 12 -7.48 3.42 -6.12
CA ILE A 12 -6.19 2.76 -5.97
C ILE A 12 -5.90 1.87 -7.18
N SER A 13 -4.62 1.76 -7.54
CA SER A 13 -4.15 0.86 -8.59
C SER A 13 -4.55 -0.59 -8.33
N VAL A 14 -4.92 -1.33 -9.38
CA VAL A 14 -5.19 -2.77 -9.29
C VAL A 14 -3.96 -3.58 -8.88
N ASN A 15 -2.75 -3.03 -9.01
CA ASN A 15 -1.52 -3.69 -8.56
C ASN A 15 -1.59 -4.06 -7.07
N TYR A 16 -2.21 -3.24 -6.22
CA TYR A 16 -2.39 -3.55 -4.80
C TYR A 16 -3.36 -4.72 -4.56
N VAL A 17 -4.25 -5.02 -5.51
CA VAL A 17 -5.05 -6.25 -5.47
C VAL A 17 -4.16 -7.47 -5.72
N GLU A 18 -3.21 -7.38 -6.64
CA GLU A 18 -2.24 -8.45 -6.88
C GLU A 18 -1.29 -8.63 -5.69
N VAL A 19 -0.88 -7.55 -5.02
CA VAL A 19 -0.11 -7.65 -3.76
C VAL A 19 -0.90 -8.43 -2.72
N MET A 20 -2.19 -8.10 -2.50
CA MET A 20 -3.02 -8.86 -1.56
C MET A 20 -3.15 -10.33 -1.97
N ALA A 21 -3.41 -10.61 -3.25
CA ALA A 21 -3.50 -11.98 -3.74
C ALA A 21 -2.20 -12.76 -3.51
N ARG A 22 -1.04 -12.09 -3.69
CA ARG A 22 0.28 -12.66 -3.39
C ARG A 22 0.49 -12.91 -1.90
N THR A 23 0.07 -11.99 -1.04
CA THR A 23 0.11 -12.16 0.42
C THR A 23 -0.71 -13.36 0.86
N LEU A 24 -1.96 -13.48 0.37
CA LEU A 24 -2.81 -14.64 0.66
C LEU A 24 -2.15 -15.96 0.23
N ARG A 25 -1.56 -16.02 -0.97
CA ARG A 25 -0.83 -17.22 -1.44
C ARG A 25 0.34 -17.58 -0.53
N ARG A 26 1.10 -16.59 -0.05
CA ARG A 26 2.23 -16.82 0.87
C ARG A 26 1.79 -17.34 2.24
N LEU A 27 0.56 -17.01 2.66
CA LEU A 27 -0.09 -17.55 3.84
C LEU A 27 -0.76 -18.92 3.59
N GLY A 28 -0.56 -19.53 2.42
CA GLY A 28 -1.12 -20.83 2.06
C GLY A 28 -2.60 -20.81 1.66
N LEU A 29 -3.17 -19.63 1.40
CA LEU A 29 -4.57 -19.46 1.00
C LEU A 29 -4.72 -19.29 -0.51
N ASP A 30 -5.81 -19.81 -1.09
CA ASP A 30 -6.17 -19.55 -2.48
C ASP A 30 -6.89 -18.19 -2.61
N PRO A 31 -6.35 -17.21 -3.36
CA PRO A 31 -7.02 -15.93 -3.57
C PRO A 31 -8.15 -15.99 -4.61
N ALA A 32 -8.33 -17.08 -5.37
CA ALA A 32 -9.33 -17.12 -6.44
C ALA A 32 -10.77 -16.90 -5.96
N PRO A 33 -11.26 -17.53 -4.86
CA PRO A 33 -12.58 -17.23 -4.32
C PRO A 33 -12.72 -15.77 -3.84
N TRP A 34 -11.65 -15.21 -3.27
CA TRP A 34 -11.61 -13.81 -2.84
C TRP A 34 -11.72 -12.86 -4.04
N LEU A 35 -10.96 -13.08 -5.11
CA LEU A 35 -11.04 -12.30 -6.36
C LEU A 35 -12.45 -12.42 -6.99
N ALA A 36 -13.00 -13.63 -7.05
CA ALA A 36 -14.31 -13.91 -7.64
C ALA A 36 -15.44 -13.19 -6.90
N ARG A 37 -15.44 -13.23 -5.55
CA ARG A 37 -16.41 -12.50 -4.69
C ARG A 37 -16.51 -11.03 -5.05
N TYR A 38 -15.39 -10.41 -5.40
CA TYR A 38 -15.32 -8.99 -5.76
C TYR A 38 -15.33 -8.74 -7.26
N ARG A 39 -15.59 -9.74 -8.11
CA ARG A 39 -15.59 -9.65 -9.58
C ARG A 39 -14.30 -9.04 -10.13
N VAL A 40 -13.16 -9.45 -9.57
CA VAL A 40 -11.84 -9.09 -10.10
C VAL A 40 -11.42 -10.18 -11.08
N SER A 41 -11.50 -9.86 -12.37
CA SER A 41 -11.10 -10.78 -13.43
C SER A 41 -9.60 -10.72 -13.68
N ARG A 42 -9.05 -11.79 -14.29
CA ARG A 42 -7.66 -11.79 -14.79
C ARG A 42 -7.39 -10.62 -15.72
N ARG A 43 -8.34 -10.29 -16.61
CA ARG A 43 -8.24 -9.13 -17.51
C ARG A 43 -8.09 -7.82 -16.73
N LEU A 44 -8.84 -7.62 -15.64
CA LEU A 44 -8.72 -6.42 -14.82
C LEU A 44 -7.33 -6.30 -14.19
N LEU A 45 -6.79 -7.40 -13.65
CA LEU A 45 -5.46 -7.44 -13.04
C LEU A 45 -4.33 -7.17 -14.05
N THR A 46 -4.51 -7.55 -15.31
CA THR A 46 -3.52 -7.34 -16.38
C THR A 46 -3.74 -6.06 -17.19
N THR A 47 -4.72 -5.23 -16.84
CA THR A 47 -5.00 -3.98 -17.57
C THR A 47 -4.07 -2.87 -17.06
N PRO A 48 -3.18 -2.30 -17.91
CA PRO A 48 -2.28 -1.23 -17.50
C PRO A 48 -3.04 -0.02 -16.96
N GLY A 49 -2.61 0.50 -15.80
CA GLY A 49 -3.21 1.68 -15.19
C GLY A 49 -4.64 1.49 -14.67
N ALA A 50 -5.18 0.26 -14.65
CA ALA A 50 -6.50 0.01 -14.10
C ALA A 50 -6.55 0.36 -12.61
N ARG A 51 -7.71 0.87 -12.18
CA ARG A 51 -7.94 1.33 -10.81
C ARG A 51 -9.27 0.82 -10.30
N ILE A 52 -9.35 0.61 -8.99
CA ILE A 52 -10.60 0.33 -8.28
C ILE A 52 -10.87 1.42 -7.25
N SER A 53 -12.13 1.56 -6.86
CA SER A 53 -12.52 2.51 -5.82
C SER A 53 -11.93 2.09 -4.47
N ILE A 54 -11.50 3.07 -3.66
CA ILE A 54 -11.05 2.82 -2.28
C ILE A 54 -12.10 2.01 -1.50
N PRO A 55 -13.42 2.33 -1.52
CA PRO A 55 -14.44 1.49 -0.88
C PRO A 55 -14.46 0.03 -1.31
N ARG A 56 -14.15 -0.28 -2.58
CA ARG A 56 -14.06 -1.67 -3.05
C ARG A 56 -12.84 -2.34 -2.45
N PHE A 57 -11.68 -1.68 -2.49
CA PHE A 57 -10.46 -2.20 -1.88
C PHE A 57 -10.59 -2.35 -0.36
N MET A 58 -11.31 -1.46 0.32
CA MET A 58 -11.62 -1.55 1.74
C MET A 58 -12.36 -2.85 2.09
N ARG A 59 -13.44 -3.16 1.36
CA ARG A 59 -14.18 -4.39 1.57
C ARG A 59 -13.32 -5.62 1.28
N MET A 60 -12.50 -5.56 0.23
CA MET A 60 -11.57 -6.61 -0.13
C MET A 60 -10.55 -6.88 0.99
N GLY A 61 -9.93 -5.84 1.54
CA GLY A 61 -8.99 -5.95 2.66
C GLY A 61 -9.66 -6.47 3.93
N HIS A 62 -10.86 -5.99 4.26
CA HIS A 62 -11.62 -6.52 5.40
C HIS A 62 -11.91 -8.01 5.27
N ALA A 63 -12.31 -8.47 4.08
CA ALA A 63 -12.51 -9.89 3.82
C ALA A 63 -11.21 -10.69 3.91
N ALA A 64 -10.07 -10.13 3.47
CA ALA A 64 -8.78 -10.79 3.59
C ALA A 64 -8.38 -10.97 5.06
N ILE A 65 -8.54 -9.94 5.90
CA ILE A 65 -8.31 -10.02 7.36
C ILE A 65 -9.20 -11.09 8.01
N GLN A 66 -10.46 -11.19 7.61
CA GLN A 66 -11.37 -12.22 8.12
C GLN A 66 -10.96 -13.63 7.67
N MET A 67 -10.50 -13.77 6.43
CA MET A 67 -10.07 -15.05 5.86
C MET A 67 -8.78 -15.57 6.53
N THR A 68 -7.85 -14.67 6.86
CA THR A 68 -6.59 -15.06 7.52
C THR A 68 -6.73 -15.20 9.02
N GLY A 69 -7.70 -14.49 9.64
CA GLY A 69 -7.79 -14.35 11.09
C GLY A 69 -6.69 -13.48 11.69
N ASP A 70 -5.83 -12.90 10.87
CA ASP A 70 -4.65 -12.15 11.29
C ASP A 70 -4.92 -10.63 11.27
N PRO A 71 -4.96 -9.95 12.44
CA PRO A 71 -5.10 -8.51 12.50
C PRO A 71 -3.88 -7.75 11.95
N ALA A 72 -2.70 -8.38 11.89
CA ALA A 72 -1.44 -7.78 11.45
C ALA A 72 -1.15 -7.99 9.94
N LEU A 73 -2.15 -8.45 9.17
CA LEU A 73 -2.02 -8.73 7.73
C LEU A 73 -1.44 -7.57 6.90
N GLY A 74 -1.55 -6.32 7.39
CA GLY A 74 -0.96 -5.15 6.75
C GLY A 74 0.57 -5.23 6.69
N LEU A 75 1.22 -5.79 7.71
CA LEU A 75 2.68 -5.98 7.73
C LEU A 75 3.12 -6.93 6.62
N ASP A 76 2.45 -8.08 6.48
CA ASP A 76 2.73 -9.03 5.40
C ASP A 76 2.41 -8.44 4.03
N PHE A 77 1.34 -7.66 3.93
CA PHE A 77 1.00 -6.95 2.70
C PHE A 77 2.12 -6.00 2.28
N GLY A 78 2.59 -5.15 3.19
CA GLY A 78 3.69 -4.22 2.92
C GLY A 78 4.98 -4.97 2.57
N HIS A 79 5.32 -6.02 3.31
CA HIS A 79 6.49 -6.85 3.05
C HIS A 79 6.49 -7.52 1.66
N ASN A 80 5.30 -7.89 1.17
CA ASN A 80 5.13 -8.56 -0.13
C ASN A 80 4.98 -7.59 -1.30
N THR A 81 4.98 -6.27 -1.04
CA THR A 81 4.96 -5.23 -2.07
C THR A 81 6.32 -5.14 -2.76
N ARG A 82 6.33 -5.17 -4.10
CA ARG A 82 7.54 -5.02 -4.92
C ARG A 82 7.58 -3.64 -5.57
N ILE A 83 8.76 -3.20 -6.01
CA ILE A 83 8.92 -1.97 -6.81
C ILE A 83 7.96 -1.93 -8.01
N THR A 84 7.77 -3.07 -8.70
CA THR A 84 6.86 -3.15 -9.86
C THR A 84 5.39 -2.90 -9.51
N ASP A 85 4.96 -3.24 -8.29
CA ASP A 85 3.58 -3.03 -7.84
C ASP A 85 3.30 -1.54 -7.62
N LEU A 86 4.33 -0.78 -7.23
CA LEU A 86 4.30 0.68 -7.06
C LEU A 86 4.24 1.44 -8.41
N GLY A 87 4.29 0.74 -9.54
CA GLY A 87 4.11 1.30 -10.88
C GLY A 87 5.11 2.44 -11.19
N MET A 88 4.65 3.49 -11.87
CA MET A 88 5.52 4.60 -12.27
C MET A 88 6.19 5.32 -11.09
N ALA A 89 5.51 5.42 -9.94
CA ALA A 89 6.10 6.03 -8.75
C ALA A 89 7.26 5.19 -8.22
N GLY A 90 7.09 3.85 -8.18
CA GLY A 90 8.16 2.92 -7.82
C GLY A 90 9.35 2.99 -8.78
N MET A 91 9.09 3.01 -10.10
CA MET A 91 10.16 3.07 -11.11
C MET A 91 10.93 4.39 -11.07
N ALA A 92 10.24 5.53 -10.88
CA ALA A 92 10.87 6.83 -10.70
C ALA A 92 11.74 6.84 -9.43
N ALA A 93 11.21 6.31 -8.33
CA ALA A 93 11.92 6.24 -7.07
C ALA A 93 13.14 5.31 -7.13
N ALA A 94 13.05 4.19 -7.84
CA ALA A 94 14.15 3.24 -8.04
C ALA A 94 15.32 3.82 -8.85
N SER A 95 15.08 4.89 -9.61
CA SER A 95 16.11 5.59 -10.38
C SER A 95 16.81 6.70 -9.60
N ALA A 96 16.44 6.90 -8.32
CA ALA A 96 17.00 7.96 -7.49
C ALA A 96 18.44 7.64 -7.05
N PRO A 97 19.30 8.65 -6.87
CA PRO A 97 20.72 8.47 -6.55
C PRO A 97 20.98 8.01 -5.11
N THR A 98 20.00 8.13 -4.21
CA THR A 98 20.10 7.72 -2.81
C THR A 98 18.79 7.12 -2.33
N LEU A 99 18.85 6.28 -1.29
CA LEU A 99 17.66 5.71 -0.64
C LEU A 99 16.73 6.79 -0.05
N GLY A 100 17.29 7.87 0.49
CA GLY A 100 16.50 9.00 0.99
C GLY A 100 15.73 9.69 -0.13
N THR A 101 16.39 9.98 -1.25
CA THR A 101 15.75 10.56 -2.44
C THR A 101 14.74 9.60 -3.07
N ALA A 102 15.00 8.29 -3.04
CA ALA A 102 14.06 7.28 -3.50
C ALA A 102 12.76 7.33 -2.70
N LEU A 103 12.83 7.33 -1.37
CA LEU A 103 11.65 7.44 -0.51
C LEU A 103 10.92 8.77 -0.69
N GLU A 104 11.66 9.88 -0.77
CA GLU A 104 11.09 11.20 -1.09
C GLU A 104 10.32 11.21 -2.41
N THR A 105 10.87 10.54 -3.43
CA THR A 105 10.27 10.43 -4.76
C THR A 105 9.02 9.56 -4.72
N LEU A 106 9.05 8.44 -4.01
CA LEU A 106 7.91 7.55 -3.85
C LEU A 106 6.73 8.27 -3.16
N VAL A 107 6.99 8.99 -2.06
CA VAL A 107 5.99 9.76 -1.33
C VAL A 107 5.45 10.90 -2.19
N ARG A 108 6.31 11.64 -2.89
CA ARG A 108 5.91 12.73 -3.81
C ARG A 108 4.95 12.25 -4.90
N TYR A 109 5.19 11.06 -5.45
CA TYR A 109 4.40 10.51 -6.55
C TYR A 109 3.34 9.49 -6.11
N GLU A 110 3.01 9.40 -4.82
CA GLU A 110 2.06 8.40 -4.29
C GLU A 110 0.70 8.43 -4.98
N ARG A 111 0.27 9.60 -5.46
CA ARG A 111 -0.99 9.82 -6.17
C ARG A 111 -1.10 9.04 -7.49
N LEU A 112 0.03 8.67 -8.11
CA LEU A 112 0.04 7.78 -9.27
C LEU A 112 -0.45 6.37 -8.89
N MET A 113 -0.21 5.95 -7.65
CA MET A 113 -0.58 4.63 -7.15
C MET A 113 -1.95 4.64 -6.46
N SER A 114 -2.22 5.63 -5.62
CA SER A 114 -3.44 5.72 -4.80
C SER A 114 -3.83 7.18 -4.54
N THR A 115 -5.12 7.47 -4.62
CA THR A 115 -5.70 8.72 -4.14
C THR A 115 -6.71 8.38 -3.06
N ASN A 116 -6.50 8.91 -1.85
CA ASN A 116 -7.39 8.68 -0.71
C ASN A 116 -7.60 10.00 0.04
N SER A 117 -8.85 10.39 0.27
CA SER A 117 -9.15 11.61 1.04
C SER A 117 -8.94 11.45 2.56
N ARG A 118 -8.66 10.23 3.03
CA ARG A 118 -8.52 9.87 4.45
C ARG A 118 -7.12 9.40 4.85
N GLY A 119 -6.13 9.53 3.98
CA GLY A 119 -4.74 9.28 4.33
C GLY A 119 -3.78 9.88 3.31
N GLN A 120 -2.66 10.41 3.81
CA GLN A 120 -1.66 11.13 3.02
C GLN A 120 -0.28 10.90 3.59
N SER A 121 0.71 10.78 2.72
CA SER A 121 2.10 10.66 3.13
C SER A 121 2.82 11.99 3.00
N ARG A 122 3.80 12.23 3.87
CA ARG A 122 4.72 13.36 3.76
C ARG A 122 6.13 12.97 4.19
N ILE A 123 7.07 13.81 3.79
CA ILE A 123 8.46 13.72 4.22
C ILE A 123 8.77 14.91 5.12
N GLU A 124 9.43 14.64 6.24
CA GLU A 124 9.99 15.64 7.14
C GLU A 124 11.51 15.43 7.21
N ARG A 125 12.28 16.49 7.01
CA ARG A 125 13.74 16.44 7.16
C ARG A 125 14.12 16.69 8.61
N THR A 126 15.06 15.91 9.12
CA THR A 126 15.58 16.07 10.48
C THR A 126 16.81 16.98 10.48
N GLY A 127 17.10 17.61 11.63
CA GLY A 127 18.22 18.54 11.77
C GLY A 127 19.60 17.90 11.56
N ASP A 128 19.71 16.57 11.71
CA ASP A 128 20.92 15.78 11.46
C ASP A 128 21.06 15.31 9.99
N GLY A 129 20.23 15.82 9.08
CA GLY A 129 20.26 15.45 7.66
C GLY A 129 19.56 14.12 7.34
N GLY A 130 18.87 13.52 8.30
CA GLY A 130 18.00 12.37 8.09
C GLY A 130 16.62 12.74 7.52
N VAL A 131 15.79 11.71 7.34
CA VAL A 131 14.45 11.82 6.76
C VAL A 131 13.46 10.98 7.57
N ASN A 132 12.35 11.60 7.97
CA ASN A 132 11.17 10.94 8.50
C ASN A 132 10.12 10.84 7.39
N ALA A 133 9.68 9.62 7.08
CA ALA A 133 8.49 9.40 6.27
C ALA A 133 7.28 9.21 7.20
N VAL A 134 6.25 10.03 7.01
CA VAL A 134 5.09 10.10 7.89
C VAL A 134 3.85 9.79 7.07
N PHE A 135 3.05 8.83 7.51
CA PHE A 135 1.73 8.56 6.94
C PHE A 135 0.64 8.97 7.92
N TYR A 136 -0.20 9.92 7.50
CA TYR A 136 -1.41 10.28 8.23
C TYR A 136 -2.56 9.35 7.81
N SER A 137 -3.30 8.83 8.79
CA SER A 137 -4.54 8.09 8.60
C SER A 137 -5.63 8.65 9.51
N ILE A 138 -6.88 8.67 9.04
CA ILE A 138 -8.00 9.16 9.85
C ILE A 138 -8.22 8.32 11.11
N SER A 139 -8.43 9.00 12.26
CA SER A 139 -8.81 8.40 13.54
C SER A 139 -10.34 8.51 13.78
N PRO A 140 -10.96 7.66 14.64
CA PRO A 140 -10.37 6.55 15.40
C PRO A 140 -9.99 5.36 14.52
N TYR A 141 -8.93 4.63 14.92
CA TYR A 141 -8.43 3.47 14.21
C TYR A 141 -9.36 2.26 14.37
N ASN A 142 -9.85 1.75 13.24
CA ASN A 142 -10.43 0.40 13.17
C ASN A 142 -9.42 -0.56 12.51
N ARG A 143 -9.73 -1.87 12.50
CA ARG A 143 -8.88 -2.92 11.91
C ARG A 143 -8.39 -2.59 10.49
N TYR A 144 -9.23 -1.96 9.68
CA TYR A 144 -8.83 -1.61 8.32
C TYR A 144 -7.88 -0.40 8.29
N ASN A 145 -8.06 0.59 9.16
CA ASN A 145 -7.12 1.70 9.28
C ASN A 145 -5.74 1.22 9.77
N CYS A 146 -5.68 0.31 10.74
CA CYS A 146 -4.43 -0.35 11.16
C CYS A 146 -3.77 -1.07 9.98
N PHE A 147 -4.54 -1.91 9.26
CA PHE A 147 -4.06 -2.58 8.05
C PHE A 147 -3.42 -1.61 7.04
N VAL A 148 -4.04 -0.44 6.79
CA VAL A 148 -3.50 0.54 5.84
C VAL A 148 -2.19 1.15 6.35
N VAL A 149 -2.12 1.54 7.62
CA VAL A 149 -0.90 2.12 8.21
C VAL A 149 0.23 1.09 8.18
N ASP A 150 -0.02 -0.13 8.66
CA ASP A 150 0.94 -1.24 8.63
C ASP A 150 1.44 -1.52 7.20
N SER A 151 0.51 -1.57 6.23
CA SER A 151 0.84 -1.80 4.81
C SER A 151 1.78 -0.74 4.25
N ILE A 152 1.58 0.53 4.61
CA ILE A 152 2.39 1.63 4.09
C ILE A 152 3.77 1.63 4.74
N LEU A 153 3.85 1.53 6.06
CA LEU A 153 5.12 1.52 6.78
C LEU A 153 5.98 0.31 6.39
N ALA A 154 5.39 -0.89 6.38
CA ALA A 154 6.10 -2.10 5.95
C ALA A 154 6.45 -2.04 4.45
N GLY A 155 5.59 -1.43 3.62
CA GLY A 155 5.84 -1.24 2.19
C GLY A 155 7.02 -0.31 1.91
N TRP A 156 7.18 0.78 2.65
CA TRP A 156 8.36 1.64 2.54
C TRP A 156 9.65 0.92 2.93
N ILE A 157 9.62 0.14 4.02
CA ILE A 157 10.77 -0.64 4.45
C ILE A 157 11.13 -1.72 3.40
N ALA A 158 10.13 -2.42 2.85
CA ALA A 158 10.33 -3.41 1.80
C ALA A 158 10.95 -2.78 0.55
N PHE A 159 10.42 -1.63 0.12
CA PHE A 159 10.94 -0.85 -1.00
C PHE A 159 12.40 -0.45 -0.81
N LEU A 160 12.75 0.10 0.36
CA LEU A 160 14.12 0.50 0.66
C LEU A 160 15.09 -0.69 0.68
N ARG A 161 14.66 -1.84 1.21
CA ARG A 161 15.46 -3.07 1.23
C ARG A 161 15.66 -3.65 -0.17
N GLU A 162 14.64 -3.57 -1.03
CA GLU A 162 14.75 -4.01 -2.43
C GLU A 162 15.81 -3.19 -3.19
N LEU A 163 15.95 -1.88 -2.88
CA LEU A 163 16.95 -1.00 -3.50
C LEU A 163 18.35 -1.08 -2.85
N GLY A 164 18.41 -1.15 -1.52
CA GLY A 164 19.64 -0.99 -0.74
C GLY A 164 20.21 -2.29 -0.16
N GLY A 165 19.61 -3.44 -0.44
CA GLY A 165 19.95 -4.71 0.19
C GLY A 165 19.40 -4.84 1.62
N PRO A 166 19.89 -5.76 2.45
CA PRO A 166 19.34 -6.01 3.79
C PRO A 166 19.70 -4.95 4.84
N ALA A 167 20.63 -4.05 4.55
CA ALA A 167 21.15 -3.03 5.46
C ALA A 167 20.18 -1.88 5.85
N PRO A 168 19.24 -1.41 5.00
CA PRO A 168 18.33 -0.34 5.37
C PRO A 168 17.32 -0.81 6.42
N SER A 169 17.47 -0.27 7.63
CA SER A 169 16.48 -0.38 8.70
C SER A 169 16.14 1.01 9.26
N PRO A 170 14.87 1.29 9.55
CA PRO A 170 14.52 2.53 10.24
C PRO A 170 15.19 2.58 11.62
N ARG A 171 15.64 3.76 12.05
CA ARG A 171 16.20 3.95 13.41
C ARG A 171 15.13 3.78 14.49
N TYR A 172 13.90 4.20 14.20
CA TYR A 172 12.72 4.02 15.03
C TYR A 172 11.46 3.97 14.15
N VAL A 173 10.39 3.38 14.67
CA VAL A 173 9.05 3.40 14.09
C VAL A 173 8.08 3.76 15.19
N THR A 174 7.21 4.73 14.93
CA THR A 174 6.19 5.18 15.88
C THR A 174 4.81 4.96 15.26
N ILE A 175 3.90 4.37 16.03
CA ILE A 175 2.50 4.16 15.67
C ILE A 175 1.60 4.65 16.79
N GLU A 176 0.38 5.08 16.45
CA GLU A 176 -0.60 5.64 17.39
C GLU A 176 -1.55 4.59 17.98
N TYR A 177 -1.42 3.32 17.58
CA TYR A 177 -2.25 2.21 18.05
C TYR A 177 -1.37 1.08 18.65
N PRO A 178 -1.94 0.23 19.53
CA PRO A 178 -1.22 -0.87 20.19
C PRO A 178 -0.73 -1.95 19.23
#